data_AF-Q960K4-F1
#
_entry.id   AF-Q960K4-F1
#
_cell.length_a   1.000
_cell.length_b   1.000
_cell.length_c   1.000
_cell.angle_alpha   90.00
_cell.angle_beta   90.00
_cell.angle_gamma   90.00
#
_symmetry.space_group_name_H-M   'P 1'
#
loop_
_entity.id
_entity.type
_entity.pdbx_description
1 polymer ?
#
loop_
_entity_poly.entity_id
_entity_poly.type
_entity_poly.pdbx_seq_one_letter_code
_entity_poly.pdbx_strand_id
1 'polypeptide(L)'
;MFGFEEPSPHAHLEHLCINLCAETMQHFYNTHIFKSSVESCRDEGIVCDTEVDYVDNVPCIDLISSLRTGLLSMLDAECSVRGTAESYVTKLKVQHRSSTRLETKPTAEPHDPRMFLIRHFAGRVEYDTTDFLDTNRDVVPDDLVGVFYKHTCNFGFATHLFGSELKALYAQQQAPRGLSFRISPTSHSDLLNGDEPVSTLTQDFHTRLDNLLRTLVHARPHFVRCIRSNGTEAARSFDRATVVRQIRSLQVLETVNLMASGFPHRMRFKQFNARYRMLAPFRLLRRSEDKALEDCQLILKYAMEQPPVLDGSVTLAWAPGKRHVFLSEGIRQHLEHLRTEIRHKSATLMQATWRGWWWRKKMGNGGAKRSKIPGLQQAPLPNNKTTPNSAAQNKAASSTMAALAAVAAAAPISVPRLSAKTTSLGIGGTVARPRPQPIAGTPPPDPQEKCDQKIIQQTCNLFGLDLERPPPVPPSRSYTITGNSKISYPQNRVMKMNFPEEGQSEAPQLKKGEAVTVRGHLMVEHKGQSFHVPFQFMTLSK
;
A
#
# COMPACT_ATOMS: atom_id res chain seq x y z
N MET A 1 9.20 9.00 -8.74
CA MET A 1 10.26 8.07 -9.14
C MET A 1 9.94 7.60 -10.53
N PHE A 2 10.88 7.77 -11.46
CA PHE A 2 10.76 7.33 -12.83
C PHE A 2 11.33 5.91 -12.97
N GLY A 3 10.85 5.16 -13.95
CA GLY A 3 11.43 3.86 -14.31
C GLY A 3 12.75 4.05 -15.05
N PHE A 4 13.48 2.97 -15.30
CA PHE A 4 14.63 3.01 -16.20
C PHE A 4 14.15 3.36 -17.62
N GLU A 5 14.87 4.27 -18.29
CA GLU A 5 14.55 4.76 -19.62
C GLU A 5 15.74 4.61 -20.57
N GLU A 6 15.46 4.03 -21.74
CA GLU A 6 16.41 3.88 -22.85
C GLU A 6 15.82 4.61 -24.07
N PRO A 7 16.02 5.93 -24.18
CA PRO A 7 15.48 6.71 -25.29
C PRO A 7 16.23 6.41 -26.59
N SER A 8 15.53 6.61 -27.71
CA SER A 8 16.08 6.52 -29.07
C SER A 8 15.77 7.84 -29.79
N PRO A 9 16.75 8.54 -30.40
CA PRO A 9 18.10 8.07 -30.73
C PRO A 9 19.16 8.19 -29.61
N HIS A 10 19.10 9.21 -28.74
CA HIS A 10 20.11 9.44 -27.69
C HIS A 10 19.48 9.88 -26.36
N ALA A 11 20.20 9.65 -25.26
CA ALA A 11 19.79 10.03 -23.92
C ALA A 11 20.43 11.34 -23.46
N HIS A 12 19.64 12.23 -22.86
CA HIS A 12 20.09 13.52 -22.31
C HIS A 12 20.34 13.46 -20.79
N LEU A 13 20.70 14.59 -20.18
CA LEU A 13 21.04 14.68 -18.75
C LEU A 13 19.89 14.22 -17.83
N GLU A 14 18.65 14.52 -18.19
CA GLU A 14 17.46 14.12 -17.44
C GLU A 14 17.35 12.59 -17.38
N HIS A 15 17.65 11.92 -18.49
CA HIS A 15 17.66 10.46 -18.55
C HIS A 15 18.78 9.87 -17.70
N LEU A 16 19.95 10.53 -17.59
CA LEU A 16 21.02 10.10 -16.69
C LEU A 16 20.57 10.18 -15.23
N CYS A 17 19.87 11.26 -14.84
CA CYS A 17 19.28 11.41 -13.51
C CYS A 17 18.18 10.36 -13.24
N ILE A 18 17.29 10.12 -14.21
CA ILE A 18 16.25 9.08 -14.13
C ILE A 18 16.88 7.71 -13.93
N ASN A 19 17.88 7.36 -14.74
CA ASN A 19 18.55 6.07 -14.68
C ASN A 19 19.40 5.91 -13.42
N LEU A 20 20.00 6.98 -12.90
CA LEU A 20 20.63 6.97 -11.57
C LEU A 20 19.60 6.67 -10.47
N CYS A 21 18.41 7.30 -10.50
CA CYS A 21 17.35 6.99 -9.55
C CYS A 21 16.93 5.51 -9.64
N ALA A 22 16.80 4.98 -10.85
CA ALA A 22 16.47 3.57 -11.07
C ALA A 22 17.57 2.62 -10.54
N GLU A 23 18.84 2.92 -10.80
CA GLU A 23 20.00 2.18 -10.27
C GLU A 23 19.98 2.16 -8.74
N THR A 24 19.85 3.32 -8.11
CA THR A 24 19.87 3.46 -6.66
C THR A 24 18.70 2.71 -6.01
N MET A 25 17.53 2.70 -6.64
CA MET A 25 16.36 1.97 -6.16
C MET A 25 16.47 0.46 -6.36
N GLN A 26 17.13 0.02 -7.44
CA GLN A 26 17.49 -1.39 -7.61
C GLN A 26 18.52 -1.81 -6.57
N HIS A 27 19.51 -0.96 -6.25
CA HIS A 27 20.47 -1.24 -5.19
C HIS A 27 19.80 -1.34 -3.81
N PHE A 28 18.88 -0.43 -3.50
CA PHE A 28 18.07 -0.48 -2.30
C PHE A 28 17.29 -1.81 -2.21
N TYR A 29 16.67 -2.24 -3.32
CA TYR A 29 16.01 -3.55 -3.39
C TYR A 29 16.98 -4.70 -3.11
N ASN A 30 18.11 -4.75 -3.82
CA ASN A 30 19.08 -5.83 -3.71
C ASN A 30 19.63 -5.96 -2.28
N THR A 31 19.92 -4.81 -1.65
CA THR A 31 20.37 -4.75 -0.27
C THR A 31 19.30 -5.27 0.69
N HIS A 32 18.04 -4.86 0.54
CA HIS A 32 16.97 -5.27 1.44
C HIS A 32 16.53 -6.73 1.26
N ILE A 33 16.51 -7.24 0.04
CA ILE A 33 16.00 -8.58 -0.25
C ILE A 33 17.11 -9.63 -0.15
N PHE A 34 18.26 -9.41 -0.77
CA PHE A 34 19.32 -10.40 -0.83
C PHE A 34 20.30 -10.24 0.34
N LYS A 35 20.99 -9.09 0.41
CA LYS A 35 22.08 -8.87 1.38
C LYS A 35 21.60 -8.98 2.83
N SER A 36 20.51 -8.31 3.18
CA SER A 36 19.96 -8.33 4.55
C SER A 36 19.47 -9.72 4.98
N SER A 37 18.94 -10.52 4.05
CA SER A 37 18.50 -11.89 4.32
C SER A 37 19.68 -12.81 4.66
N VAL A 38 20.75 -12.75 3.86
CA VAL A 38 21.97 -13.54 4.08
C VAL A 38 22.68 -13.11 5.37
N GLU A 39 22.86 -11.81 5.59
CA GLU A 39 23.47 -11.26 6.81
C GLU A 39 22.69 -11.67 8.06
N SER A 40 21.34 -11.61 8.01
CA SER A 40 20.49 -12.04 9.12
C SER A 40 20.66 -13.52 9.47
N CYS A 41 20.78 -14.39 8.46
CA CYS A 41 21.02 -15.82 8.69
C CYS A 41 22.39 -16.02 9.34
N ARG A 42 23.43 -15.36 8.82
CA ARG A 42 24.80 -15.43 9.33
C ARG A 42 24.90 -14.99 10.79
N ASP A 43 24.31 -13.85 11.14
CA ASP A 43 24.37 -13.29 12.51
C ASP A 43 23.70 -14.20 13.55
N GLU A 44 22.64 -14.90 13.13
CA GLU A 44 21.89 -15.86 13.94
C GLU A 44 22.49 -17.27 13.91
N GLY A 45 23.54 -17.51 13.12
CA GLY A 45 24.24 -18.81 13.03
C GLY A 45 23.49 -19.87 12.23
N ILE A 46 22.67 -19.45 11.26
CA ILE A 46 21.88 -20.33 10.41
C ILE A 46 22.64 -20.59 9.12
N VAL A 47 22.85 -21.87 8.81
CA VAL A 47 23.39 -22.31 7.52
C VAL A 47 22.28 -22.23 6.49
N CYS A 48 22.44 -21.35 5.51
CA CYS A 48 21.54 -21.22 4.38
C CYS A 48 22.33 -21.59 3.13
N ASP A 49 22.07 -22.78 2.58
CA ASP A 49 22.77 -23.30 1.39
C ASP A 49 22.36 -22.55 0.10
N THR A 50 21.36 -21.68 0.18
CA THR A 50 20.95 -20.83 -0.94
C THR A 50 21.85 -19.60 -1.00
N GLU A 51 22.92 -19.69 -1.79
CA GLU A 51 23.63 -18.51 -2.28
C GLU A 51 22.84 -17.89 -3.43
N VAL A 52 22.48 -16.62 -3.30
CA VAL A 52 21.80 -15.87 -4.36
C VAL A 52 22.82 -14.96 -5.01
N ASP A 53 23.30 -15.37 -6.17
CA ASP A 53 24.15 -14.54 -7.02
C ASP A 53 23.28 -13.45 -7.66
N TYR A 54 23.33 -12.25 -7.08
CA TYR A 54 22.67 -11.07 -7.63
C TYR A 54 23.73 -10.10 -8.14
N VAL A 55 23.42 -9.42 -9.25
CA VAL A 55 24.27 -8.38 -9.83
C VAL A 55 24.36 -7.19 -8.88
N ASP A 56 25.58 -6.92 -8.41
CA ASP A 56 25.88 -5.69 -7.69
C ASP A 56 26.02 -4.51 -8.67
N ASN A 57 25.21 -3.49 -8.43
CA ASN A 57 25.16 -2.27 -9.23
C ASN A 57 25.80 -1.06 -8.54
N VAL A 58 26.39 -1.22 -7.34
CA VAL A 58 27.18 -0.17 -6.67
C VAL A 58 28.24 0.46 -7.58
N PRO A 59 29.03 -0.30 -8.37
CA PRO A 59 30.02 0.32 -9.26
C PRO A 59 29.44 1.28 -10.30
N CYS A 60 28.18 1.09 -10.70
CA CYS A 60 27.50 2.00 -11.63
C CYS A 60 26.98 3.25 -10.91
N ILE A 61 26.46 3.09 -9.69
CA ILE A 61 26.06 4.22 -8.84
C ILE A 61 27.28 5.09 -8.53
N ASP A 62 28.37 4.50 -8.06
CA ASP A 62 29.62 5.20 -7.73
C ASP A 62 30.21 5.94 -8.93
N LEU A 63 30.15 5.33 -10.13
CA LEU A 63 30.55 6.00 -11.37
C LEU A 63 29.78 7.30 -11.59
N ILE A 64 28.46 7.29 -11.38
CA ILE A 64 27.61 8.45 -11.69
C ILE A 64 27.61 9.46 -10.55
N SER A 65 27.39 9.03 -9.30
CA SER A 65 27.05 9.89 -8.17
C SER A 65 28.19 10.11 -7.16
N SER A 66 29.39 9.56 -7.37
CA SER A 66 30.53 9.84 -6.46
C SER A 66 30.78 11.35 -6.35
N LEU A 67 30.83 11.87 -5.13
CA LEU A 67 31.01 13.30 -4.87
C LEU A 67 32.38 13.82 -5.32
N ARG A 68 33.39 12.96 -5.39
CA ARG A 68 34.77 13.37 -5.73
C ARG A 68 35.07 13.23 -7.21
N THR A 69 34.63 12.12 -7.80
CA THR A 69 35.03 11.73 -9.15
C THR A 69 33.86 11.22 -9.97
N GLY A 70 32.61 11.34 -9.52
CA GLY A 70 31.46 10.85 -10.27
C GLY A 70 31.12 11.74 -11.46
N LEU A 71 30.39 11.20 -12.43
CA LEU A 71 29.99 11.93 -13.64
C LEU A 71 29.30 13.26 -13.32
N LEU A 72 28.42 13.28 -12.31
CA LEU A 72 27.69 14.50 -11.91
C LEU A 72 28.62 15.55 -11.31
N SER A 73 29.53 15.15 -10.41
CA SER A 73 30.51 16.06 -9.80
C SER A 73 31.47 16.64 -10.83
N MET A 74 31.90 15.83 -11.79
CA MET A 74 32.71 16.30 -12.92
C MET A 74 31.94 17.26 -13.83
N LEU A 75 30.63 17.07 -13.99
CA LEU A 75 29.79 17.98 -14.78
C LEU A 75 29.66 19.34 -14.11
N ASP A 76 29.48 19.36 -12.78
CA ASP A 76 29.45 20.58 -11.99
C ASP A 76 30.77 21.37 -12.08
N ALA A 77 31.90 20.65 -11.97
CA ALA A 77 33.22 21.25 -12.12
C ALA A 77 33.42 21.84 -13.53
N GLU A 78 32.95 21.15 -14.57
CA GLU A 78 33.04 21.65 -15.95
C GLU A 78 32.15 22.88 -16.20
N CYS A 79 30.96 22.91 -15.59
CA CYS A 79 30.06 24.07 -15.64
C CYS A 79 30.73 25.31 -15.02
N SER A 80 31.40 25.14 -13.88
CA SER A 80 32.08 26.21 -13.15
C SER A 80 33.24 26.83 -13.95
N VAL A 81 34.02 26.01 -14.67
CA VAL A 81 35.11 26.51 -15.53
C VAL A 81 34.65 26.96 -16.91
N ARG A 82 33.33 26.95 -17.18
CA ARG A 82 32.74 27.27 -18.49
C ARG A 82 33.37 26.46 -19.63
N GLY A 83 33.56 25.16 -19.41
CA GLY A 83 34.10 24.22 -20.41
C GLY A 83 33.12 23.88 -21.53
N THR A 84 33.44 22.87 -22.33
CA THR A 84 32.58 22.37 -23.43
C THR A 84 32.17 20.91 -23.20
N ALA A 85 31.16 20.45 -23.94
CA ALA A 85 30.71 19.06 -23.90
C ALA A 85 31.85 18.07 -24.26
N GLU A 86 32.67 18.41 -25.24
CA GLU A 86 33.81 17.58 -25.67
C GLU A 86 34.91 17.52 -24.60
N SER A 87 35.21 18.65 -23.94
CA SER A 87 36.20 18.67 -22.86
C SER A 87 35.72 17.87 -21.66
N TYR A 88 34.43 17.95 -21.32
CA TYR A 88 33.79 17.11 -20.30
C TYR A 88 33.98 15.62 -20.61
N VAL A 89 33.56 15.16 -21.79
CA VAL A 89 33.64 13.74 -22.17
C VAL A 89 35.09 13.24 -22.22
N THR A 90 36.02 14.08 -22.68
CA THR A 90 37.45 13.75 -22.69
C THR A 90 37.96 13.52 -21.26
N LYS A 91 37.63 14.41 -20.33
CA LYS A 91 37.98 14.28 -18.91
C LYS A 91 37.34 13.03 -18.29
N LEU A 92 36.07 12.74 -18.59
CA LEU A 92 35.37 11.54 -18.13
C LEU A 92 36.12 10.25 -18.54
N LYS A 93 36.49 10.15 -19.82
CA LYS A 93 37.18 8.98 -20.37
C LYS A 93 38.55 8.77 -19.75
N VAL A 94 39.28 9.85 -19.46
CA VAL A 94 40.58 9.79 -18.77
C VAL A 94 40.40 9.35 -17.31
N GLN A 95 39.47 9.99 -16.60
CA GLN A 95 39.25 9.74 -15.17
C GLN A 95 38.74 8.32 -14.90
N HIS A 96 37.87 7.78 -15.78
CA HIS A 96 37.20 6.49 -15.59
C HIS A 96 37.65 5.41 -16.57
N ARG A 97 38.87 5.51 -17.11
CA ARG A 97 39.40 4.54 -18.09
C ARG A 97 39.37 3.08 -17.60
N SER A 98 39.50 2.86 -16.29
CA SER A 98 39.48 1.54 -15.67
C SER A 98 38.08 1.08 -15.24
N SER A 99 37.05 1.92 -15.38
CA SER A 99 35.68 1.58 -14.99
C SER A 99 35.10 0.52 -15.92
N THR A 100 34.60 -0.57 -15.35
CA THR A 100 33.90 -1.63 -16.09
C THR A 100 32.52 -1.21 -16.59
N ARG A 101 32.01 -0.08 -16.11
CA ARG A 101 30.66 0.44 -16.41
C ARG A 101 30.65 1.53 -17.47
N LEU A 102 31.77 2.23 -17.68
CA LEU A 102 31.93 3.19 -18.76
C LEU A 102 32.46 2.47 -20.00
N GLU A 103 31.58 2.21 -20.97
CA GLU A 103 31.96 1.53 -22.22
C GLU A 103 32.45 2.56 -23.24
N THR A 104 33.50 2.21 -23.98
CA THR A 104 33.96 2.96 -25.15
C THR A 104 33.59 2.19 -26.40
N LYS A 105 33.01 2.86 -27.41
CA LYS A 105 32.70 2.20 -28.69
C LYS A 105 34.00 1.64 -29.32
N PRO A 106 33.96 0.46 -29.96
CA PRO A 106 35.10 -0.07 -30.71
C PRO A 106 35.52 0.93 -31.81
N THR A 107 36.82 1.02 -32.08
CA THR A 107 37.46 2.00 -32.98
C THR A 107 36.94 2.01 -34.43
N ALA A 108 36.13 1.03 -34.83
CA ALA A 108 35.60 0.88 -36.19
C ALA A 108 34.34 1.72 -36.48
N GLU A 109 33.63 2.21 -35.46
CA GLU A 109 32.42 3.03 -35.63
C GLU A 109 32.73 4.53 -35.49
N PRO A 110 32.09 5.42 -36.27
CA PRO A 110 32.26 6.86 -36.12
C PRO A 110 31.89 7.27 -34.68
N HIS A 111 32.89 7.76 -33.95
CA HIS A 111 32.75 8.12 -32.55
C HIS A 111 32.56 9.63 -32.41
N ASP A 112 31.34 10.06 -32.08
CA ASP A 112 31.10 11.44 -31.70
C ASP A 112 31.81 11.74 -30.36
N PRO A 113 32.70 12.76 -30.31
CA PRO A 113 33.43 13.11 -29.09
C PRO A 113 32.53 13.55 -27.93
N ARG A 114 31.25 13.87 -28.20
CA ARG A 114 30.24 14.29 -27.21
C ARG A 114 29.45 13.12 -26.63
N MET A 115 29.69 11.90 -27.09
CA MET A 115 28.93 10.73 -26.65
C MET A 115 29.74 9.86 -25.70
N PHE A 116 29.04 9.29 -24.71
CA PHE A 116 29.56 8.22 -23.86
C PHE A 116 28.50 7.16 -23.59
N LEU A 117 28.93 5.93 -23.29
CA LEU A 117 28.05 4.78 -23.07
C LEU A 117 28.18 4.28 -21.63
N ILE A 118 27.06 4.14 -20.92
CA ILE A 118 27.03 3.51 -19.59
C ILE A 118 26.33 2.16 -19.66
N ARG A 119 26.92 1.16 -19.00
CA ARG A 119 26.31 -0.14 -18.77
C ARG A 119 25.56 -0.19 -17.43
N HIS A 120 24.28 0.16 -17.47
CA HIS A 120 23.37 0.06 -16.34
C HIS A 120 22.95 -1.39 -16.04
N PHE A 121 22.24 -1.60 -14.93
CA PHE A 121 21.65 -2.89 -14.56
C PHE A 121 20.61 -3.37 -15.60
N ALA A 122 19.89 -2.43 -16.21
CA ALA A 122 18.79 -2.74 -17.13
C ALA A 122 19.19 -2.81 -18.61
N GLY A 123 20.31 -2.19 -18.98
CA GLY A 123 20.72 -2.10 -20.37
C GLY A 123 21.92 -1.17 -20.56
N ARG A 124 22.29 -0.94 -21.81
CA ARG A 124 23.33 0.02 -22.18
C ARG A 124 22.64 1.28 -22.67
N VAL A 125 23.09 2.44 -22.24
CA VAL A 125 22.50 3.72 -22.64
C VAL A 125 23.60 4.64 -23.15
N GLU A 126 23.41 5.14 -24.36
CA GLU A 126 24.29 6.14 -24.98
C GLU A 126 23.76 7.53 -24.67
N TYR A 127 24.60 8.34 -24.04
CA TYR A 127 24.28 9.69 -23.61
C TYR A 127 24.94 10.73 -24.50
N ASP A 128 24.15 11.70 -24.92
CA ASP A 128 24.56 12.88 -25.69
C ASP A 128 24.80 14.06 -24.76
N THR A 129 26.06 14.51 -24.69
CA THR A 129 26.46 15.63 -23.83
C THR A 129 26.31 17.00 -24.45
N THR A 130 25.79 17.11 -25.67
CA THR A 130 25.66 18.39 -26.39
C THR A 130 25.03 19.48 -25.52
N ASP A 131 23.95 19.17 -24.80
CA ASP A 131 23.22 20.12 -23.96
C ASP A 131 23.47 19.94 -22.45
N PHE A 132 24.36 19.03 -22.03
CA PHE A 132 24.53 18.69 -20.61
C PHE A 132 24.90 19.89 -19.73
N LEU A 133 25.82 20.74 -20.20
CA LEU A 133 26.28 21.90 -19.42
C LEU A 133 25.17 22.94 -19.27
N ASP A 134 24.42 23.21 -20.34
CA ASP A 134 23.33 24.19 -20.33
C ASP A 134 22.15 23.70 -19.50
N THR A 135 21.75 22.43 -19.66
CA THR A 135 20.74 21.80 -18.81
C THR A 135 21.17 21.77 -17.35
N ASN A 136 22.46 21.56 -17.04
CA ASN A 136 22.92 21.50 -15.65
C ASN A 136 22.95 22.87 -14.96
N ARG A 137 23.24 23.95 -15.71
CA ARG A 137 23.15 25.33 -15.21
C ARG A 137 21.73 25.63 -14.74
N ASP A 138 20.73 25.19 -15.49
CA ASP A 138 19.31 25.27 -15.12
C ASP A 138 18.93 26.70 -14.70
N VAL A 139 19.32 27.64 -15.57
CA VAL A 139 19.10 29.08 -15.45
C VAL A 139 18.31 29.66 -16.60
N VAL A 140 17.53 30.70 -16.32
CA VAL A 140 16.82 31.53 -17.29
C VAL A 140 17.27 32.99 -17.12
N PRO A 141 17.66 33.68 -18.21
CA PRO A 141 18.07 35.07 -18.13
C PRO A 141 16.90 36.01 -17.82
N ASP A 142 17.23 37.17 -17.25
CA ASP A 142 16.27 38.12 -16.70
C ASP A 142 15.41 38.87 -17.72
N ASP A 143 15.88 38.98 -18.96
CA ASP A 143 15.12 39.52 -20.08
C ASP A 143 13.88 38.68 -20.37
N LEU A 144 14.00 37.35 -20.35
CA LEU A 144 12.88 36.41 -20.51
C LEU A 144 11.91 36.48 -19.33
N VAL A 145 12.44 36.59 -18.10
CA VAL A 145 11.60 36.73 -16.89
C VAL A 145 10.83 38.06 -16.94
N GLY A 146 11.47 39.14 -17.37
CA GLY A 146 10.87 40.48 -17.48
C GLY A 146 9.66 40.55 -18.42
N VAL A 147 9.56 39.66 -19.41
CA VAL A 147 8.38 39.55 -20.30
C VAL A 147 7.10 39.27 -19.50
N PHE A 148 7.20 38.58 -18.37
CA PHE A 148 6.05 38.23 -17.52
C PHE A 148 5.65 39.33 -16.53
N TYR A 149 6.30 40.51 -16.56
CA TYR A 149 5.95 41.62 -15.69
C TYR A 149 4.55 42.17 -15.98
N LYS A 150 3.91 42.77 -14.97
CA LYS A 150 2.53 43.28 -15.05
C LYS A 150 2.29 44.32 -16.16
N HIS A 151 3.34 44.98 -16.66
CA HIS A 151 3.22 45.98 -17.74
C HIS A 151 3.33 45.36 -19.14
N THR A 152 3.91 44.17 -19.25
CA THR A 152 4.18 43.46 -20.50
C THR A 152 3.28 42.24 -20.68
N CYS A 153 2.82 41.64 -19.59
CA CYS A 153 1.98 40.46 -19.57
C CYS A 153 0.61 40.75 -18.93
N ASN A 154 -0.46 40.63 -19.73
CA ASN A 154 -1.85 40.76 -19.24
C ASN A 154 -2.37 39.48 -18.55
N PHE A 155 -1.62 38.37 -18.60
CA PHE A 155 -2.02 37.11 -17.99
C PHE A 155 -1.47 37.01 -16.56
N GLY A 156 -2.26 37.49 -15.60
CA GLY A 156 -1.83 37.62 -14.20
C GLY A 156 -1.36 36.32 -13.52
N PHE A 157 -1.79 35.15 -13.98
CA PHE A 157 -1.27 33.87 -13.49
C PHE A 157 0.22 33.67 -13.83
N ALA A 158 0.64 34.01 -15.05
CA ALA A 158 2.06 33.91 -15.41
C ALA A 158 2.92 34.90 -14.61
N THR A 159 2.43 36.14 -14.39
CA THR A 159 3.11 37.11 -13.51
C THR A 159 3.21 36.58 -12.07
N HIS A 160 2.21 35.85 -11.59
CA HIS A 160 2.26 35.22 -10.27
C HIS A 160 3.27 34.08 -10.18
N LEU A 161 3.44 33.27 -11.23
CA LEU A 161 4.42 32.17 -11.25
C LEU A 161 5.87 32.68 -11.08
N PHE A 162 6.20 33.82 -11.69
CA PHE A 162 7.53 34.46 -11.60
C PHE A 162 7.58 35.55 -10.52
N GLY A 163 6.69 35.52 -9.53
CA GLY A 163 6.51 36.62 -8.60
C GLY A 163 7.76 36.94 -7.76
N SER A 164 8.52 35.91 -7.35
CA SER A 164 9.77 36.04 -6.60
C SER A 164 10.86 36.68 -7.46
N GLU A 165 11.03 36.19 -8.68
CA GLU A 165 12.07 36.59 -9.62
C GLU A 165 11.79 38.01 -10.14
N LEU A 166 10.53 38.31 -10.49
CA LEU A 166 10.11 39.65 -10.90
C LEU A 166 10.26 40.67 -9.76
N LYS A 167 9.97 40.28 -8.51
CA LYS A 167 10.19 41.16 -7.35
C LYS A 167 11.67 41.46 -7.16
N ALA A 168 12.54 40.46 -7.34
CA ALA A 168 13.99 40.65 -7.28
C ALA A 168 14.50 41.53 -8.43
N LEU A 169 14.04 41.28 -9.66
CA LEU A 169 14.44 42.02 -10.86
C LEU A 169 14.09 43.51 -10.78
N TYR A 170 12.86 43.83 -10.37
CA TYR A 170 12.36 45.22 -10.29
C TYR A 170 12.56 45.89 -8.93
N ALA A 171 13.23 45.25 -7.97
CA ALA A 171 13.58 45.88 -6.69
C ALA A 171 14.51 47.10 -6.87
N GLN A 172 15.27 47.14 -7.98
CA GLN A 172 16.08 48.27 -8.40
C GLN A 172 15.59 48.66 -9.81
N GLN A 173 15.26 49.94 -10.03
CA GLN A 173 14.38 50.42 -11.13
C GLN A 173 14.87 50.21 -12.57
N GLN A 174 16.00 49.53 -12.81
CA GLN A 174 16.54 49.20 -14.13
C GLN A 174 16.57 47.69 -14.35
N ALA A 175 15.88 47.23 -15.39
CA ALA A 175 15.90 45.88 -15.94
C ALA A 175 15.85 45.97 -17.49
N PRO A 176 16.47 45.05 -18.25
CA PRO A 176 17.27 43.89 -17.81
C PRO A 176 18.66 44.27 -17.28
N ARG A 177 19.26 43.39 -16.49
CA ARG A 177 20.53 43.58 -15.76
C ARG A 177 21.56 42.48 -16.04
N GLY A 178 21.21 41.46 -16.84
CA GLY A 178 22.05 40.30 -17.06
C GLY A 178 22.03 39.31 -15.90
N LEU A 179 21.00 39.36 -15.05
CA LEU A 179 20.80 38.40 -13.97
C LEU A 179 20.32 37.07 -14.55
N SER A 180 20.62 35.99 -13.84
CA SER A 180 20.14 34.65 -14.15
C SER A 180 19.31 34.10 -12.99
N PHE A 181 18.10 33.63 -13.29
CA PHE A 181 17.20 33.02 -12.33
C PHE A 181 17.14 31.51 -12.51
N ARG A 182 16.83 30.74 -11.45
CA ARG A 182 16.68 29.28 -11.55
C ARG A 182 15.41 28.92 -12.32
N ILE A 183 15.48 27.94 -13.23
CA ILE A 183 14.27 27.39 -13.87
C ILE A 183 13.56 26.45 -12.89
N SER A 184 14.30 25.55 -12.25
CA SER A 184 13.74 24.62 -11.28
C SER A 184 13.36 25.31 -9.95
N PRO A 185 12.15 25.06 -9.42
CA PRO A 185 11.76 25.59 -8.12
C PRO A 185 12.60 24.94 -7.00
N THR A 186 13.42 25.76 -6.34
CA THR A 186 14.22 25.39 -5.17
C THR A 186 13.75 26.16 -3.94
N SER A 187 13.89 25.57 -2.75
CA SER A 187 13.56 26.25 -1.48
C SER A 187 14.53 27.38 -1.14
N HIS A 188 15.69 27.41 -1.81
CA HIS A 188 16.69 28.47 -1.74
C HIS A 188 16.89 29.03 -3.15
N SER A 189 16.25 30.16 -3.43
CA SER A 189 16.52 31.02 -4.58
C SER A 189 17.55 32.09 -4.19
N ASP A 190 18.49 31.73 -3.31
CA ASP A 190 19.54 32.65 -2.89
C ASP A 190 20.54 32.76 -4.05
N LEU A 191 20.82 33.97 -4.51
CA LEU A 191 21.84 34.25 -5.53
C LEU A 191 23.18 34.46 -4.80
N LEU A 192 24.26 33.77 -5.19
CA LEU A 192 25.59 34.13 -4.69
C LEU A 192 26.07 35.35 -5.48
N ASN A 193 26.44 36.42 -4.78
CA ASN A 193 26.94 37.68 -5.34
C ASN A 193 26.00 38.42 -6.31
N GLY A 194 24.75 37.98 -6.46
CA GLY A 194 23.72 38.67 -7.25
C GLY A 194 23.56 38.19 -8.69
N ASP A 195 24.53 37.46 -9.27
CA ASP A 195 24.53 37.20 -10.72
C ASP A 195 24.33 35.72 -11.12
N GLU A 196 24.70 34.74 -10.28
CA GLU A 196 24.54 33.31 -10.59
C GLU A 196 23.95 32.50 -9.40
N PRO A 197 23.20 31.43 -9.69
CA PRO A 197 22.63 30.57 -8.64
C PRO A 197 23.68 29.73 -7.89
N VAL A 198 23.35 29.40 -6.62
CA VAL A 198 24.23 28.67 -5.68
C VAL A 198 24.48 27.20 -6.06
N SER A 199 23.55 26.57 -6.79
CA SER A 199 23.48 25.12 -6.99
C SER A 199 23.09 24.77 -8.42
N THR A 200 23.59 23.64 -8.93
CA THR A 200 23.26 23.09 -10.23
C THR A 200 22.06 22.13 -10.16
N LEU A 201 21.47 21.81 -11.33
CA LEU A 201 20.41 20.81 -11.41
C LEU A 201 20.83 19.46 -10.79
N THR A 202 22.05 19.00 -11.07
CA THR A 202 22.52 17.71 -10.59
C THR A 202 22.80 17.69 -9.09
N GLN A 203 23.25 18.79 -8.50
CA GLN A 203 23.42 18.91 -7.04
C GLN A 203 22.09 18.86 -6.31
N ASP A 204 21.09 19.60 -6.81
CA ASP A 204 19.73 19.57 -6.26
C ASP A 204 19.11 18.18 -6.39
N PHE A 205 19.27 17.55 -7.56
CA PHE A 205 18.79 16.20 -7.82
C PHE A 205 19.42 15.18 -6.85
N HIS A 206 20.75 15.21 -6.70
CA HIS A 206 21.48 14.32 -5.80
C HIS A 206 20.99 14.46 -4.35
N THR A 207 20.86 15.70 -3.87
CA THR A 207 20.36 15.99 -2.52
C THR A 207 18.93 15.46 -2.31
N ARG A 208 18.05 15.64 -3.30
CA ARG A 208 16.67 15.14 -3.24
C ARG A 208 16.62 13.60 -3.25
N LEU A 209 17.48 12.95 -4.03
CA LEU A 209 17.60 11.49 -4.07
C LEU A 209 18.07 10.93 -2.72
N ASP A 210 19.10 11.53 -2.11
CA ASP A 210 19.60 11.12 -0.79
C ASP A 210 18.54 11.26 0.30
N ASN A 211 17.79 12.36 0.28
CA ASN A 211 16.70 12.61 1.22
C ASN A 211 15.57 11.57 1.08
N LEU A 212 15.26 11.16 -0.15
CA LEU A 212 14.31 10.09 -0.42
C LEU A 212 14.80 8.75 0.16
N LEU A 213 16.06 8.36 -0.12
CA LEU A 213 16.62 7.10 0.38
C LEU A 213 16.65 7.05 1.90
N ARG A 214 17.04 8.14 2.56
CA ARG A 214 17.05 8.23 4.04
C ARG A 214 15.67 7.94 4.61
N THR A 215 14.63 8.45 3.96
CA THR A 215 13.23 8.19 4.35
C THR A 215 12.83 6.74 4.15
N LEU A 216 13.24 6.12 3.03
CA LEU A 216 12.92 4.73 2.69
C LEU A 216 13.58 3.71 3.63
N VAL A 217 14.83 3.96 4.06
CA VAL A 217 15.57 3.06 4.95
C VAL A 217 14.90 2.86 6.31
N HIS A 218 14.19 3.88 6.81
CA HIS A 218 13.47 3.80 8.09
C HIS A 218 12.06 3.20 7.96
N ALA A 219 11.56 3.00 6.74
CA ALA A 219 10.26 2.41 6.49
C ALA A 219 10.33 0.88 6.40
N ARG A 220 9.15 0.23 6.40
CA ARG A 220 9.02 -1.19 6.02
C ARG A 220 8.68 -1.25 4.52
N PRO A 221 9.62 -1.58 3.63
CA PRO A 221 9.38 -1.53 2.20
C PRO A 221 8.49 -2.69 1.74
N HIS A 222 7.65 -2.39 0.74
CA HIS A 222 6.90 -3.36 -0.05
C HIS A 222 7.21 -3.10 -1.52
N PHE A 223 7.63 -4.13 -2.25
CA PHE A 223 8.10 -3.99 -3.63
C PHE A 223 7.05 -4.51 -4.61
N VAL A 224 6.76 -3.70 -5.63
CA VAL A 224 5.89 -4.05 -6.75
C VAL A 224 6.72 -3.90 -8.04
N ARG A 225 6.84 -4.98 -8.82
CA ARG A 225 7.55 -4.98 -10.10
C ARG A 225 6.55 -4.88 -11.24
N CYS A 226 6.52 -3.74 -11.92
CA CYS A 226 5.71 -3.53 -13.11
C CYS A 226 6.48 -4.02 -14.34
N ILE A 227 5.84 -4.83 -15.19
CA ILE A 227 6.44 -5.39 -16.41
C ILE A 227 5.67 -4.91 -17.63
N ARG A 228 6.37 -4.31 -18.59
CA ARG A 228 5.81 -3.93 -19.89
C ARG A 228 5.60 -5.17 -20.75
N SER A 229 4.38 -5.39 -21.23
CA SER A 229 4.03 -6.59 -22.02
C SER A 229 4.53 -6.53 -23.46
N ASN A 230 4.63 -5.35 -24.06
CA ASN A 230 5.12 -5.15 -25.43
C ASN A 230 5.59 -3.71 -25.65
N GLY A 231 6.48 -3.50 -26.63
CA GLY A 231 7.02 -2.19 -26.99
C GLY A 231 6.07 -1.30 -27.81
N THR A 232 5.01 -1.85 -28.38
CA THR A 232 4.05 -1.12 -29.24
C THR A 232 2.84 -0.59 -28.48
N GLU A 233 2.81 -0.77 -27.15
CA GLU A 233 1.70 -0.37 -26.26
C GLU A 233 0.33 -0.97 -26.65
N ALA A 234 0.35 -2.11 -27.35
CA ALA A 234 -0.84 -2.77 -27.84
C ALA A 234 -1.49 -3.60 -26.73
N ALA A 235 -2.80 -3.42 -26.53
CA ALA A 235 -3.57 -4.26 -25.62
C ALA A 235 -3.55 -5.73 -26.09
N ARG A 236 -3.52 -6.67 -25.13
CA ARG A 236 -3.52 -8.12 -25.38
C ARG A 236 -2.36 -8.65 -26.23
N SER A 237 -1.31 -7.85 -26.44
CA SER A 237 -0.07 -8.28 -27.09
C SER A 237 0.99 -8.61 -26.03
N PHE A 238 1.69 -9.73 -26.22
CA PHE A 238 2.74 -10.19 -25.32
C PHE A 238 4.01 -10.47 -26.13
N ASP A 239 5.00 -9.60 -25.99
CA ASP A 239 6.33 -9.80 -26.55
C ASP A 239 7.23 -10.48 -25.52
N ARG A 240 7.50 -11.76 -25.77
CA ARG A 240 8.35 -12.58 -24.91
C ARG A 240 9.75 -12.00 -24.77
N ALA A 241 10.34 -11.44 -25.83
CA ALA A 241 11.71 -10.92 -25.77
C ALA A 241 11.80 -9.71 -24.83
N THR A 242 10.85 -8.77 -24.96
CA THR A 242 10.75 -7.59 -24.08
C THR A 242 10.49 -7.98 -22.63
N VAL A 243 9.60 -8.94 -22.37
CA VAL A 243 9.29 -9.39 -21.01
C VAL A 243 10.47 -10.14 -20.38
N VAL A 244 11.14 -11.03 -21.12
CA VAL A 244 12.31 -11.77 -20.60
C VAL A 244 13.47 -10.84 -20.26
N ARG A 245 13.73 -9.81 -21.07
CA ARG A 245 14.76 -8.79 -20.75
C ARG A 245 14.47 -8.11 -19.42
N GLN A 246 13.23 -7.69 -19.19
CA GLN A 246 12.82 -7.06 -17.93
C GLN A 246 12.89 -8.01 -16.72
N ILE A 247 12.47 -9.27 -16.89
CA ILE A 247 12.54 -10.29 -15.83
C ILE A 247 13.99 -10.50 -15.37
N ARG A 248 14.93 -10.53 -16.32
CA ARG A 248 16.38 -10.65 -16.04
C ARG A 248 16.94 -9.38 -15.40
N SER A 249 16.67 -8.20 -15.96
CA SER A 249 17.22 -6.95 -15.41
C SER A 249 16.69 -6.63 -14.01
N LEU A 250 15.40 -6.88 -13.76
CA LEU A 250 14.78 -6.66 -12.45
C LEU A 250 15.08 -7.79 -11.46
N GLN A 251 15.84 -8.80 -11.87
CA GLN A 251 16.29 -9.94 -11.07
C GLN A 251 15.15 -10.73 -10.43
N VAL A 252 14.05 -10.90 -11.17
CA VAL A 252 12.84 -11.55 -10.67
C VAL A 252 13.10 -13.04 -10.41
N LEU A 253 13.96 -13.68 -11.21
CA LEU A 253 14.27 -15.12 -11.06
C LEU A 253 15.09 -15.38 -9.79
N GLU A 254 16.07 -14.53 -9.51
CA GLU A 254 16.92 -14.56 -8.33
C GLU A 254 16.08 -14.37 -7.07
N THR A 255 15.12 -13.43 -7.11
CA THR A 255 14.14 -13.26 -6.03
C THR A 255 13.27 -14.49 -5.86
N VAL A 256 12.74 -15.07 -6.94
CA VAL A 256 11.93 -16.29 -6.85
C VAL A 256 12.74 -17.44 -6.27
N ASN A 257 14.01 -17.58 -6.66
CA ASN A 257 14.92 -18.58 -6.12
C ASN A 257 15.12 -18.40 -4.61
N LEU A 258 15.45 -17.17 -4.16
CA LEU A 258 15.54 -16.84 -2.74
C LEU A 258 14.24 -17.20 -1.99
N MET A 259 13.08 -16.87 -2.56
CA MET A 259 11.79 -17.11 -1.93
C MET A 259 11.43 -18.60 -1.86
N ALA A 260 11.87 -19.40 -2.85
CA ALA A 260 11.58 -20.82 -2.93
C ALA A 260 12.47 -21.67 -2.02
N SER A 261 13.78 -21.42 -2.01
CA SER A 261 14.76 -22.27 -1.31
C SER A 261 15.40 -21.62 -0.06
N GLY A 262 15.35 -20.29 0.05
CA GLY A 262 15.97 -19.56 1.15
C GLY A 262 15.02 -19.26 2.32
N PHE A 263 15.53 -18.43 3.25
CA PHE A 263 14.79 -17.94 4.42
C PHE A 263 14.56 -16.42 4.37
N PRO A 264 13.67 -15.93 3.48
CA PRO A 264 13.41 -14.50 3.33
C PRO A 264 12.68 -13.89 4.53
N HIS A 265 12.06 -14.71 5.39
CA HIS A 265 11.27 -14.24 6.52
C HIS A 265 11.92 -14.57 7.85
N ARG A 266 12.07 -13.54 8.70
CA ARG A 266 12.51 -13.70 10.09
C ARG A 266 11.51 -13.07 11.05
N MET A 267 11.32 -13.69 12.21
CA MET A 267 10.49 -13.14 13.28
C MET A 267 11.03 -13.53 14.65
N ARG A 268 10.96 -12.61 15.64
CA ARG A 268 11.35 -12.94 17.02
C ARG A 268 10.46 -14.05 17.57
N PHE A 269 11.02 -14.94 18.39
CA PHE A 269 10.24 -16.05 18.98
C PHE A 269 8.98 -15.56 19.73
N LYS A 270 9.10 -14.49 20.52
CA LYS A 270 7.96 -13.87 21.23
C LYS A 270 6.85 -13.42 20.26
N GLN A 271 7.23 -12.80 19.15
CA GLN A 271 6.28 -12.35 18.12
C GLN A 271 5.64 -13.53 17.39
N PHE A 272 6.43 -14.56 17.07
CA PHE A 272 5.95 -15.79 16.46
C PHE A 272 4.90 -16.49 17.32
N ASN A 273 5.23 -16.72 18.59
CA ASN A 273 4.34 -17.37 19.53
C ASN A 273 3.05 -16.56 19.73
N ALA A 274 3.15 -15.24 19.89
CA ALA A 274 1.96 -14.39 20.02
C ALA A 274 1.05 -14.48 18.78
N ARG A 275 1.64 -14.57 17.58
CA ARG A 275 0.91 -14.61 16.31
C ARG A 275 0.25 -15.95 16.02
N TYR A 276 0.95 -17.06 16.30
CA TYR A 276 0.60 -18.41 15.86
C TYR A 276 0.24 -19.38 16.99
N ARG A 277 0.23 -18.98 18.26
CA ARG A 277 -0.16 -19.85 19.40
C ARG A 277 -1.48 -20.60 19.26
N MET A 278 -2.41 -20.10 18.45
CA MET A 278 -3.70 -20.75 18.23
C MET A 278 -3.63 -22.00 17.34
N LEU A 279 -2.50 -22.23 16.66
CA LEU A 279 -2.28 -23.42 15.85
C LEU A 279 -1.93 -24.65 16.71
N ALA A 280 -1.41 -24.45 17.92
CA ALA A 280 -1.09 -25.52 18.86
C ALA A 280 -2.10 -25.57 20.04
N PRO A 281 -2.33 -26.75 20.64
CA PRO A 281 -3.18 -26.87 21.81
C PRO A 281 -2.67 -26.04 22.99
N PHE A 282 -3.56 -25.21 23.56
CA PHE A 282 -3.23 -24.27 24.63
C PHE A 282 -2.57 -24.92 25.86
N ARG A 283 -2.94 -26.16 26.18
CA ARG A 283 -2.41 -26.89 27.36
C ARG A 283 -0.95 -27.33 27.19
N LEU A 284 -0.49 -27.47 25.95
CA LEU A 284 0.86 -27.91 25.65
C LEU A 284 1.85 -26.72 25.54
N LEU A 285 1.32 -25.52 25.33
CA LEU A 285 2.13 -24.30 25.26
C LEU A 285 2.55 -23.84 26.67
N ARG A 286 3.86 -23.68 26.85
CA ARG A 286 4.48 -23.24 28.11
C ARG A 286 4.19 -21.78 28.37
N ARG A 287 4.22 -20.94 27.34
CA ARG A 287 3.92 -19.49 27.40
C ARG A 287 4.85 -18.73 28.35
N SER A 288 6.11 -19.18 28.45
CA SER A 288 7.20 -18.50 29.17
C SER A 288 8.24 -18.00 28.17
N GLU A 289 8.90 -16.87 28.45
CA GLU A 289 9.93 -16.30 27.57
C GLU A 289 11.14 -17.23 27.44
N ASP A 290 11.56 -17.89 28.53
CA ASP A 290 12.69 -18.82 28.55
C ASP A 290 12.46 -20.06 27.68
N LYS A 291 11.19 -20.38 27.41
CA LYS A 291 10.75 -21.55 26.61
C LYS A 291 10.14 -21.14 25.28
N ALA A 292 10.38 -19.91 24.82
CA ALA A 292 9.78 -19.41 23.60
C ALA A 292 10.16 -20.24 22.35
N LEU A 293 11.38 -20.80 22.32
CA LEU A 293 11.82 -21.70 21.24
C LEU A 293 11.05 -23.03 21.26
N GLU A 294 10.84 -23.65 22.43
CA GLU A 294 10.05 -24.89 22.56
C GLU A 294 8.63 -24.68 22.02
N ASP A 295 7.99 -23.56 22.38
CA ASP A 295 6.65 -23.20 21.89
C ASP A 295 6.64 -22.97 20.37
N CYS A 296 7.68 -22.33 19.80
CA CYS A 296 7.80 -22.15 18.34
C CYS A 296 7.86 -23.50 17.61
N GLN A 297 8.72 -24.41 18.10
CA GLN A 297 8.89 -25.75 17.53
C GLN A 297 7.58 -26.55 17.62
N LEU A 298 6.87 -26.45 18.74
CA LEU A 298 5.58 -27.12 18.92
C LEU A 298 4.54 -26.61 17.91
N ILE A 299 4.42 -25.30 17.75
CA ILE A 299 3.51 -24.67 16.78
C ILE A 299 3.84 -25.13 15.35
N LEU A 300 5.12 -25.13 14.97
CA LEU A 300 5.56 -25.57 13.66
C LEU A 300 5.29 -27.06 13.43
N LYS A 301 5.51 -27.90 14.46
CA LYS A 301 5.16 -29.33 14.40
C LYS A 301 3.69 -29.54 14.10
N TYR A 302 2.78 -28.85 14.81
CA TYR A 302 1.34 -28.93 14.56
C TYR A 302 0.97 -28.39 13.17
N ALA A 303 1.62 -27.33 12.71
CA ALA A 303 1.40 -26.83 11.35
C ALA A 303 1.81 -27.84 10.27
N MET A 304 2.83 -28.65 10.53
CA MET A 304 3.34 -29.68 9.61
C MET A 304 2.56 -31.00 9.64
N GLU A 305 1.58 -31.20 10.54
CA GLU A 305 0.76 -32.42 10.57
C GLU A 305 -0.11 -32.58 9.31
N GLN A 306 -0.51 -31.47 8.71
CA GLN A 306 -1.25 -31.42 7.45
C GLN A 306 -0.52 -30.47 6.47
N PRO A 307 0.58 -30.94 5.86
CA PRO A 307 1.33 -30.10 4.94
C PRO A 307 0.48 -29.85 3.67
N PRO A 308 0.58 -28.65 3.07
CA PRO A 308 -0.07 -28.38 1.80
C PRO A 308 0.60 -29.20 0.71
N VAL A 309 -0.18 -29.63 -0.30
CA VAL A 309 0.39 -30.16 -1.54
C VAL A 309 1.01 -28.97 -2.27
N LEU A 310 2.32 -28.99 -2.40
CA LEU A 310 3.07 -27.95 -3.11
C LEU A 310 3.41 -28.43 -4.52
N ASP A 311 3.09 -27.61 -5.51
CA ASP A 311 3.59 -27.79 -6.87
C ASP A 311 4.95 -27.07 -7.00
N GLY A 312 6.00 -27.81 -7.39
CA GLY A 312 7.30 -27.24 -7.75
C GLY A 312 8.34 -27.13 -6.63
N SER A 313 9.33 -26.26 -6.83
CA SER A 313 10.56 -26.12 -6.01
C SER A 313 10.41 -25.34 -4.69
N VAL A 314 9.18 -25.04 -4.24
CA VAL A 314 8.96 -24.25 -3.01
C VAL A 314 9.13 -25.13 -1.78
N THR A 315 10.00 -24.72 -0.86
CA THR A 315 10.25 -25.46 0.38
C THR A 315 9.29 -25.06 1.50
N LEU A 316 9.02 -26.00 2.42
CA LEU A 316 8.39 -25.73 3.73
C LEU A 316 9.44 -25.63 4.84
N ALA A 317 10.67 -25.28 4.49
CA ALA A 317 11.79 -25.25 5.41
C ALA A 317 11.62 -24.13 6.45
N TRP A 318 12.13 -24.38 7.65
CA TRP A 318 12.28 -23.39 8.70
C TRP A 318 13.56 -23.67 9.50
N ALA A 319 14.11 -22.64 10.12
CA ALA A 319 15.32 -22.76 10.93
C ALA A 319 15.19 -21.92 12.22
N PRO A 320 15.53 -22.49 13.39
CA PRO A 320 15.64 -21.72 14.61
C PRO A 320 17.01 -21.02 14.69
N GLY A 321 17.01 -19.71 14.88
CA GLY A 321 18.21 -18.93 15.23
C GLY A 321 18.42 -18.83 16.74
N LYS A 322 19.26 -17.88 17.16
CA LYS A 322 19.49 -17.53 18.57
C LYS A 322 18.29 -16.82 19.20
N ARG A 323 17.66 -15.90 18.46
CA ARG A 323 16.55 -15.05 18.94
C ARG A 323 15.34 -15.01 18.00
N HIS A 324 15.52 -15.48 16.78
CA HIS A 324 14.51 -15.42 15.72
C HIS A 324 14.25 -16.80 15.13
N VAL A 325 13.04 -17.00 14.65
CA VAL A 325 12.70 -18.10 13.75
C VAL A 325 12.73 -17.60 12.32
N PHE A 326 13.32 -18.41 11.45
CA PHE A 326 13.47 -18.16 10.03
C PHE A 326 12.56 -19.11 9.26
N LEU A 327 11.86 -18.56 8.28
CA LEU A 327 10.79 -19.26 7.56
C LEU A 327 11.01 -19.07 6.05
N SER A 328 10.92 -20.18 5.32
CA SER A 328 10.69 -20.14 3.87
C SER A 328 9.34 -19.48 3.55
N GLU A 329 9.16 -19.02 2.32
CA GLU A 329 7.88 -18.45 1.90
C GLU A 329 6.75 -19.48 2.01
N GLY A 330 7.01 -20.74 1.67
CA GLY A 330 6.02 -21.82 1.71
C GLY A 330 5.44 -22.04 3.10
N ILE A 331 6.29 -22.24 4.12
CA ILE A 331 5.80 -22.47 5.49
C ILE A 331 5.11 -21.23 6.07
N ARG A 332 5.58 -20.03 5.71
CA ARG A 332 4.94 -18.77 6.15
C ARG A 332 3.51 -18.66 5.59
N GLN A 333 3.32 -18.95 4.31
CA GLN A 333 1.98 -18.95 3.69
C GLN A 333 1.07 -20.00 4.34
N HIS A 334 1.59 -21.20 4.57
CA HIS A 334 0.85 -22.28 5.23
C HIS A 334 0.38 -21.90 6.65
N LEU A 335 1.27 -21.31 7.45
CA LEU A 335 0.93 -20.82 8.80
C LEU A 335 -0.18 -19.77 8.79
N GLU A 336 -0.16 -18.83 7.83
CA GLU A 336 -1.23 -17.82 7.71
C GLU A 336 -2.54 -18.41 7.21
N HIS A 337 -2.49 -19.40 6.32
CA HIS A 337 -3.67 -20.13 5.86
C HIS A 337 -4.37 -20.85 7.04
N LEU A 338 -3.63 -21.69 7.77
CA LEU A 338 -4.14 -22.39 8.95
C LEU A 338 -4.70 -21.42 10.00
N ARG A 339 -3.98 -20.32 10.24
CA ARG A 339 -4.42 -19.29 11.19
C ARG A 339 -5.73 -18.64 10.77
N THR A 340 -5.89 -18.36 9.48
CA THR A 340 -7.12 -17.78 8.93
C THR A 340 -8.29 -18.75 9.06
N GLU A 341 -8.06 -20.04 8.77
CA GLU A 341 -9.07 -21.08 8.94
C GLU A 341 -9.54 -21.21 10.39
N ILE A 342 -8.62 -21.33 11.35
CA ILE A 342 -8.98 -21.47 12.76
C ILE A 342 -9.74 -20.23 13.23
N ARG A 343 -9.33 -19.03 12.81
CA ARG A 343 -10.08 -17.79 13.12
C ARG A 343 -11.50 -17.82 12.57
N HIS A 344 -11.68 -18.29 11.34
CA HIS A 344 -12.98 -18.38 10.70
C HIS A 344 -13.90 -19.39 11.41
N LYS A 345 -13.37 -20.59 11.71
CA LYS A 345 -14.06 -21.63 12.50
C LYS A 345 -14.44 -21.11 13.89
N SER A 346 -13.52 -20.42 14.57
CA SER A 346 -13.75 -19.83 15.90
C SER A 346 -14.84 -18.74 15.85
N ALA A 347 -14.77 -17.84 14.86
CA ALA A 347 -15.77 -16.79 14.69
C ALA A 347 -17.16 -17.38 14.44
N THR A 348 -17.25 -18.43 13.61
CA THR A 348 -18.50 -19.14 13.33
C THR A 348 -19.08 -19.79 14.58
N LEU A 349 -18.24 -20.43 15.40
CA LEU A 349 -18.66 -21.02 16.67
C LEU A 349 -19.18 -19.96 17.64
N MET A 350 -18.47 -18.84 17.79
CA MET A 350 -18.90 -17.72 18.62
C MET A 350 -20.24 -17.15 18.14
N GLN A 351 -20.39 -16.93 16.83
CA GLN A 351 -21.62 -16.44 16.22
C GLN A 351 -22.79 -17.41 16.42
N ALA A 352 -22.58 -18.71 16.19
CA ALA A 352 -23.60 -19.74 16.37
C ALA A 352 -24.04 -19.85 17.84
N THR A 353 -23.08 -19.82 18.77
CA THR A 353 -23.34 -19.88 20.21
C THR A 353 -24.12 -18.64 20.68
N TRP A 354 -23.72 -17.45 20.25
CA TRP A 354 -24.40 -16.20 20.56
C TRP A 354 -25.82 -16.16 19.99
N ARG A 355 -26.00 -16.50 18.70
CA ARG A 355 -27.31 -16.57 18.05
C ARG A 355 -28.23 -17.57 18.75
N GLY A 356 -27.71 -18.76 19.09
CA GLY A 356 -28.46 -19.78 19.83
C GLY A 356 -28.85 -19.33 21.23
N TRP A 357 -27.93 -18.71 21.98
CA TRP A 357 -28.23 -18.13 23.29
C TRP A 357 -29.29 -17.02 23.21
N TRP A 358 -29.15 -16.12 22.22
CA TRP A 358 -30.07 -15.00 22.03
C TRP A 358 -31.49 -15.49 21.70
N TRP A 359 -31.63 -16.48 20.81
CA TRP A 359 -32.92 -17.11 20.51
C TRP A 359 -33.53 -17.80 21.73
N ARG A 360 -32.74 -18.56 22.51
CA ARG A 360 -33.22 -19.19 23.75
C ARG A 360 -33.68 -18.15 24.78
N LYS A 361 -32.97 -17.03 24.92
CA LYS A 361 -33.39 -15.92 25.80
C LYS A 361 -34.69 -15.27 25.33
N LYS A 362 -34.85 -15.05 24.02
CA LYS A 362 -36.09 -14.50 23.43
C LYS A 362 -37.29 -15.44 23.63
N MET A 363 -37.10 -16.74 23.41
CA MET A 363 -38.16 -17.76 23.59
C MET A 363 -38.46 -18.05 25.07
N GLY A 364 -37.44 -18.05 25.95
CA GLY A 364 -37.59 -18.23 27.39
C GLY A 364 -38.40 -17.11 28.06
N ASN A 365 -38.30 -15.87 27.56
CA ASN A 365 -39.18 -14.77 27.99
C ASN A 365 -40.60 -14.85 27.38
N GLY A 366 -40.82 -15.65 26.33
CA GLY A 366 -42.13 -15.89 25.72
C GLY A 366 -42.89 -17.08 26.34
N GLY A 367 -42.18 -18.02 26.97
CA GLY A 367 -42.77 -19.22 27.60
C GLY A 367 -43.60 -18.95 28.85
N ALA A 368 -43.41 -17.81 29.51
CA ALA A 368 -44.22 -17.38 30.66
C ALA A 368 -45.57 -16.75 30.25
N LYS A 369 -45.84 -16.58 28.95
CA LYS A 369 -47.12 -16.08 28.41
C LYS A 369 -47.88 -17.15 27.61
N ARG A 370 -47.74 -18.44 27.95
CA ARG A 370 -48.75 -19.42 27.54
C ARG A 370 -49.93 -19.29 28.51
N SER A 371 -50.87 -18.41 28.14
CA SER A 371 -52.07 -18.15 28.92
C SER A 371 -52.86 -19.45 29.14
N LYS A 372 -53.39 -19.58 30.35
CA LYS A 372 -54.55 -20.41 30.65
C LYS A 372 -55.58 -20.30 29.52
N ILE A 373 -55.89 -21.41 28.88
CA ILE A 373 -57.14 -21.56 28.12
C ILE A 373 -58.13 -22.17 29.12
N PRO A 374 -59.21 -21.47 29.53
CA PRO A 374 -60.24 -22.07 30.35
C PRO A 374 -61.24 -22.83 29.46
N GLY A 375 -61.45 -24.11 29.78
CA GLY A 375 -62.64 -24.87 29.38
C GLY A 375 -62.43 -25.87 28.24
N LEU A 376 -62.20 -27.13 28.60
CA LEU A 376 -62.95 -28.28 28.07
C LEU A 376 -62.68 -29.52 28.92
N GLN A 377 -63.74 -30.30 29.11
CA GLN A 377 -64.02 -31.29 30.16
C GLN A 377 -63.02 -32.46 30.28
N GLN A 378 -62.94 -32.99 31.50
CA GLN A 378 -62.44 -34.34 31.80
C GLN A 378 -63.35 -35.41 31.19
N ALA A 379 -62.75 -36.47 30.66
CA ALA A 379 -63.30 -37.82 30.63
C ALA A 379 -62.16 -38.85 30.86
N PRO A 380 -62.42 -40.00 31.50
CA PRO A 380 -61.46 -40.67 32.39
C PRO A 380 -60.54 -41.70 31.70
N LEU A 381 -59.36 -41.90 32.30
CA LEU A 381 -58.44 -43.02 32.05
C LEU A 381 -58.95 -44.31 32.71
N PRO A 382 -58.74 -45.50 32.11
CA PRO A 382 -58.77 -46.76 32.84
C PRO A 382 -57.36 -47.17 33.32
N ASN A 383 -57.37 -47.79 34.50
CA ASN A 383 -56.27 -48.38 35.27
C ASN A 383 -55.51 -49.52 34.57
N ASN A 384 -54.21 -49.63 34.86
CA ASN A 384 -53.57 -50.79 35.55
C ASN A 384 -52.06 -50.49 35.74
N LYS A 385 -51.53 -50.44 36.98
CA LYS A 385 -50.92 -51.55 37.75
C LYS A 385 -49.92 -52.37 36.89
N THR A 386 -48.65 -52.63 37.22
CA THR A 386 -47.89 -52.65 38.49
C THR A 386 -46.43 -53.01 38.15
N THR A 387 -45.46 -52.19 38.59
CA THR A 387 -44.18 -52.54 39.28
C THR A 387 -43.25 -53.68 38.73
N PRO A 388 -42.10 -54.02 39.37
CA PRO A 388 -40.76 -53.65 38.89
C PRO A 388 -39.81 -54.88 38.72
N ASN A 389 -38.60 -54.68 38.19
CA ASN A 389 -37.33 -55.14 38.83
C ASN A 389 -36.14 -55.29 37.87
N SER A 390 -35.03 -54.69 38.33
CA SER A 390 -33.63 -55.15 38.38
C SER A 390 -33.01 -56.02 37.27
N ALA A 391 -31.84 -55.57 36.81
CA ALA A 391 -30.53 -56.20 37.03
C ALA A 391 -29.64 -56.30 35.77
N ALA A 392 -28.45 -55.71 35.92
CA ALA A 392 -27.13 -56.26 35.59
C ALA A 392 -26.63 -56.38 34.13
N GLN A 393 -25.52 -55.65 33.94
CA GLN A 393 -24.22 -56.11 33.42
C GLN A 393 -23.91 -56.08 31.89
N ASN A 394 -22.93 -55.21 31.62
CA ASN A 394 -21.62 -55.47 31.00
C ASN A 394 -21.38 -55.36 29.48
N LYS A 395 -20.29 -54.62 29.22
CA LYS A 395 -19.23 -54.76 28.20
C LYS A 395 -19.46 -54.22 26.77
N ALA A 396 -18.79 -53.09 26.55
CA ALA A 396 -17.63 -52.90 25.65
C ALA A 396 -17.72 -53.20 24.15
N ALA A 397 -17.17 -52.22 23.42
CA ALA A 397 -16.38 -52.31 22.17
C ALA A 397 -17.09 -52.20 20.81
N SER A 398 -16.75 -51.08 20.15
CA SER A 398 -16.13 -51.01 18.82
C SER A 398 -16.97 -51.26 17.55
N SER A 399 -17.03 -50.18 16.75
CA SER A 399 -16.87 -50.12 15.29
C SER A 399 -17.76 -50.97 14.39
N THR A 400 -18.53 -50.33 13.52
CA THR A 400 -18.29 -50.36 12.06
C THR A 400 -19.15 -49.34 11.31
N MET A 401 -18.56 -48.89 10.20
CA MET A 401 -18.99 -47.84 9.28
C MET A 401 -19.97 -48.35 8.21
N ALA A 402 -20.44 -47.38 7.41
CA ALA A 402 -20.99 -47.47 6.05
C ALA A 402 -22.52 -47.57 5.98
N ALA A 403 -23.24 -46.88 5.10
CA ALA A 403 -22.90 -46.10 3.91
C ALA A 403 -24.07 -45.14 3.59
N LEU A 404 -23.81 -44.06 2.84
CA LEU A 404 -24.37 -43.87 1.49
C LEU A 404 -23.90 -42.54 0.87
N ALA A 405 -23.56 -42.64 -0.40
CA ALA A 405 -22.90 -41.65 -1.24
C ALA A 405 -23.87 -40.73 -1.99
N ALA A 406 -23.25 -39.69 -2.58
CA ALA A 406 -23.65 -38.65 -3.56
C ALA A 406 -24.89 -38.92 -4.45
N VAL A 407 -25.62 -37.92 -4.97
CA VAL A 407 -25.21 -36.88 -5.94
C VAL A 407 -26.19 -35.67 -5.98
N ALA A 408 -25.63 -34.44 -6.00
CA ALA A 408 -25.92 -33.16 -6.72
C ALA A 408 -27.39 -32.74 -7.06
N ALA A 409 -27.79 -31.46 -7.21
CA ALA A 409 -27.22 -30.11 -7.13
C ALA A 409 -28.37 -29.07 -7.27
N ALA A 410 -28.26 -27.88 -6.64
CA ALA A 410 -28.75 -26.58 -7.18
C ALA A 410 -28.46 -25.38 -6.21
N ALA A 411 -27.45 -24.56 -6.56
CA ALA A 411 -27.37 -23.08 -6.48
C ALA A 411 -27.47 -22.32 -5.11
N PRO A 412 -27.14 -21.01 -5.03
CA PRO A 412 -26.04 -20.49 -4.20
C PRO A 412 -26.48 -19.69 -2.96
N ILE A 413 -25.71 -19.76 -1.86
CA ILE A 413 -25.99 -19.03 -0.62
C ILE A 413 -25.05 -17.83 -0.47
N SER A 414 -25.65 -16.65 -0.54
CA SER A 414 -25.10 -15.34 -0.18
C SER A 414 -24.91 -15.16 1.33
N VAL A 415 -23.78 -14.58 1.70
CA VAL A 415 -23.41 -14.09 3.05
C VAL A 415 -24.39 -13.02 3.59
N PRO A 416 -24.89 -13.11 4.85
CA PRO A 416 -25.59 -12.01 5.51
C PRO A 416 -24.70 -11.19 6.46
N ARG A 417 -24.80 -9.86 6.29
CA ARG A 417 -24.14 -8.77 7.04
C ARG A 417 -24.87 -8.49 8.36
N LEU A 418 -24.12 -8.31 9.46
CA LEU A 418 -24.63 -8.01 10.81
C LEU A 418 -24.89 -6.51 11.01
N SER A 419 -26.01 -6.20 11.70
CA SER A 419 -26.46 -4.86 12.08
C SER A 419 -25.86 -4.36 13.40
N ALA A 420 -25.79 -3.04 13.55
CA ALA A 420 -25.33 -2.32 14.75
C ALA A 420 -26.51 -1.93 15.65
N LYS A 421 -26.30 -1.99 16.96
CA LYS A 421 -27.24 -1.58 18.01
C LYS A 421 -27.18 -0.08 18.29
N THR A 422 -28.33 0.43 18.69
CA THR A 422 -28.74 1.80 19.08
C THR A 422 -28.23 2.25 20.46
N THR A 423 -28.02 3.56 20.62
CA THR A 423 -27.99 4.29 21.90
C THR A 423 -28.86 5.55 21.81
N SER A 424 -29.57 5.85 22.90
CA SER A 424 -30.65 6.84 23.09
C SER A 424 -30.17 8.28 23.34
N LEU A 425 -31.01 9.25 22.96
CA LEU A 425 -30.84 10.69 23.11
C LEU A 425 -31.47 11.25 24.40
N GLY A 426 -30.75 12.18 25.05
CA GLY A 426 -31.26 13.16 26.00
C GLY A 426 -31.18 14.57 25.41
N ILE A 427 -32.03 15.46 25.89
CA ILE A 427 -32.52 16.72 25.31
C ILE A 427 -31.47 17.84 25.31
N GLY A 428 -31.39 18.60 24.20
CA GLY A 428 -30.85 19.97 24.14
C GLY A 428 -29.35 20.09 23.82
N GLY A 429 -29.00 20.39 22.57
CA GLY A 429 -27.64 20.75 22.16
C GLY A 429 -27.37 20.48 20.67
N THR A 430 -26.62 21.36 20.03
CA THR A 430 -26.24 21.35 18.61
C THR A 430 -25.77 19.96 18.12
N VAL A 431 -26.29 19.53 16.96
CA VAL A 431 -26.01 18.21 16.37
C VAL A 431 -24.57 18.17 15.84
N ALA A 432 -23.62 17.77 16.69
CA ALA A 432 -22.29 17.37 16.26
C ALA A 432 -22.37 15.99 15.58
N ARG A 433 -22.01 15.93 14.30
CA ARG A 433 -21.90 14.67 13.53
C ARG A 433 -20.86 13.76 14.23
N PRO A 434 -21.13 12.45 14.45
CA PRO A 434 -20.10 11.56 14.98
C PRO A 434 -18.91 11.52 14.02
N ARG A 435 -17.70 11.73 14.55
CA ARG A 435 -16.45 11.55 13.81
C ARG A 435 -16.45 10.14 13.18
N PRO A 436 -16.03 9.98 11.91
CA PRO A 436 -15.88 8.66 11.31
C PRO A 436 -15.04 7.77 12.23
N GLN A 437 -15.46 6.52 12.41
CA GLN A 437 -14.68 5.52 13.14
C GLN A 437 -13.29 5.39 12.48
N PRO A 438 -12.20 5.30 13.27
CA PRO A 438 -10.87 5.10 12.72
C PRO A 438 -10.82 3.85 11.83
N ILE A 439 -10.04 3.92 10.76
CA ILE A 439 -9.80 2.78 9.88
C ILE A 439 -9.22 1.64 10.74
N ALA A 440 -9.81 0.44 10.63
CA ALA A 440 -9.36 -0.72 11.38
C ALA A 440 -7.86 -0.97 11.14
N GLY A 441 -7.04 -0.81 12.18
CA GLY A 441 -5.59 -1.01 12.13
C GLY A 441 -4.74 0.16 12.65
N THR A 442 -5.30 1.35 12.85
CA THR A 442 -4.61 2.42 13.57
C THR A 442 -4.77 2.22 15.09
N PRO A 443 -3.68 2.20 15.88
CA PRO A 443 -3.80 2.22 17.33
C PRO A 443 -4.60 3.47 17.75
N PRO A 444 -5.44 3.41 18.80
CA PRO A 444 -5.96 4.63 19.40
C PRO A 444 -4.78 5.51 19.83
N PRO A 445 -4.86 6.84 19.63
CA PRO A 445 -3.79 7.74 20.06
C PRO A 445 -3.56 7.56 21.57
N ASP A 446 -2.29 7.53 21.96
CA ASP A 446 -1.89 7.35 23.36
C ASP A 446 -2.41 8.56 24.17
N PRO A 447 -3.19 8.38 25.26
CA PRO A 447 -3.75 9.49 26.03
C PRO A 447 -2.70 10.46 26.59
N GLN A 448 -1.43 10.06 26.59
CA GLN A 448 -0.29 10.82 27.09
C GLN A 448 0.56 11.48 25.99
N GLU A 449 0.30 11.21 24.70
CA GLU A 449 0.90 11.95 23.58
C GLU A 449 0.24 13.31 23.43
N LYS A 450 0.74 14.31 24.16
CA LYS A 450 0.45 15.70 23.85
C LYS A 450 1.17 16.04 22.54
N CYS A 451 0.42 16.08 21.45
CA CYS A 451 0.91 16.57 20.16
C CYS A 451 1.42 18.01 20.35
N ASP A 452 2.70 18.25 20.03
CA ASP A 452 3.35 19.55 20.24
C ASP A 452 2.66 20.62 19.40
N GLN A 453 2.12 21.64 20.06
CA GLN A 453 1.39 22.73 19.41
C GLN A 453 2.23 23.44 18.34
N LYS A 454 3.56 23.49 18.49
CA LYS A 454 4.45 24.07 17.47
C LYS A 454 4.48 23.23 16.20
N ILE A 455 4.48 21.90 16.32
CA ILE A 455 4.46 20.98 15.18
C ILE A 455 3.12 21.08 14.45
N ILE A 456 2.01 21.18 15.20
CA ILE A 456 0.68 21.40 14.60
C ILE A 456 0.66 22.70 13.82
N GLN A 457 1.15 23.79 14.41
CA GLN A 457 1.14 25.11 13.77
C GLN A 457 2.05 25.18 12.54
N GLN A 458 3.23 24.55 12.60
CA GLN A 458 4.12 24.41 11.44
C GLN A 458 3.48 23.55 10.33
N THR A 459 2.80 22.46 10.69
CA THR A 459 2.11 21.60 9.72
C THR A 459 0.94 22.35 9.08
N CYS A 460 0.15 23.08 9.86
CA CYS A 460 -0.94 23.91 9.35
C CYS A 460 -0.43 25.01 8.41
N ASN A 461 0.68 25.67 8.74
CA ASN A 461 1.32 26.65 7.85
C ASN A 461 1.85 26.00 6.56
N LEU A 462 2.48 24.82 6.66
CA LEU A 462 3.03 24.09 5.52
C LEU A 462 1.94 23.68 4.51
N PHE A 463 0.75 23.34 5.00
CA PHE A 463 -0.38 22.90 4.17
C PHE A 463 -1.45 23.96 3.93
N GLY A 464 -1.24 25.21 4.38
CA GLY A 464 -2.19 26.31 4.23
C GLY A 464 -3.55 26.05 4.90
N LEU A 465 -3.55 25.26 5.99
CA LEU A 465 -4.75 24.88 6.72
C LEU A 465 -4.99 25.86 7.87
N ASP A 466 -6.04 26.66 7.76
CA ASP A 466 -6.50 27.52 8.86
C ASP A 466 -7.22 26.68 9.91
N LEU A 467 -6.70 26.67 11.15
CA LEU A 467 -7.26 25.92 12.27
C LEU A 467 -8.63 26.45 12.71
N GLU A 468 -8.94 27.73 12.44
CA GLU A 468 -10.22 28.33 12.80
C GLU A 468 -11.28 28.20 11.69
N ARG A 469 -10.84 27.95 10.45
CA ARG A 469 -11.74 27.79 9.30
C ARG A 469 -11.55 26.43 8.64
N PRO A 470 -12.29 25.39 9.06
CA PRO A 470 -12.24 24.11 8.37
C PRO A 470 -12.59 24.29 6.88
N PRO A 471 -11.93 23.56 5.97
CA PRO A 471 -12.17 23.69 4.56
C PRO A 471 -13.66 23.43 4.24
N PRO A 472 -14.25 24.20 3.32
CA PRO A 472 -15.67 24.07 3.00
C PRO A 472 -15.95 22.64 2.52
N VAL A 473 -16.94 22.00 3.15
CA VAL A 473 -17.37 20.66 2.75
C VAL A 473 -17.82 20.74 1.29
N PRO A 474 -17.38 19.81 0.42
CA PRO A 474 -17.82 19.81 -0.97
C PRO A 474 -19.35 19.81 -1.04
N PRO A 475 -19.95 20.63 -1.93
CA PRO A 475 -21.40 20.65 -2.07
C PRO A 475 -21.91 19.25 -2.39
N SER A 476 -23.06 18.88 -1.82
CA SER A 476 -23.67 17.58 -2.07
C SER A 476 -23.89 17.40 -3.57
N ARG A 477 -23.36 16.29 -4.13
CA ARG A 477 -23.52 15.98 -5.56
C ARG A 477 -25.01 15.86 -5.90
N SER A 478 -25.46 16.54 -6.96
CA SER A 478 -26.84 16.54 -7.45
C SER A 478 -27.24 15.23 -8.19
N TYR A 479 -26.40 14.20 -8.12
CA TYR A 479 -26.58 12.93 -8.81
C TYR A 479 -26.06 11.75 -7.98
N THR A 480 -26.52 10.55 -8.31
CA THR A 480 -25.94 9.27 -7.87
C THR A 480 -25.31 8.56 -9.06
N ILE A 481 -24.31 7.71 -8.80
CA ILE A 481 -23.70 6.85 -9.81
C ILE A 481 -24.23 5.44 -9.57
N THR A 482 -24.80 4.83 -10.61
CA THR A 482 -25.17 3.41 -10.61
C THR A 482 -24.58 2.75 -11.85
N GLY A 483 -23.70 1.76 -11.66
CA GLY A 483 -22.87 1.25 -12.75
C GLY A 483 -21.93 2.34 -13.29
N ASN A 484 -21.95 2.56 -14.61
CA ASN A 484 -21.17 3.60 -15.29
C ASN A 484 -21.97 4.87 -15.63
N SER A 485 -23.21 4.99 -15.14
CA SER A 485 -24.12 6.09 -15.50
C SER A 485 -24.41 7.01 -14.32
N LYS A 486 -24.42 8.33 -14.58
CA LYS A 486 -24.85 9.37 -13.63
C LYS A 486 -26.37 9.54 -13.72
N ILE A 487 -27.05 9.55 -12.58
CA ILE A 487 -28.50 9.73 -12.48
C ILE A 487 -28.76 10.95 -11.58
N SER A 488 -29.41 11.99 -12.09
CA SER A 488 -29.78 13.19 -11.32
C SER A 488 -30.94 12.90 -10.34
N TYR A 489 -31.18 13.78 -9.38
CA TYR A 489 -32.41 13.79 -8.58
C TYR A 489 -33.50 14.65 -9.26
N PRO A 490 -34.81 14.39 -9.04
CA PRO A 490 -35.38 13.32 -8.21
C PRO A 490 -35.32 11.93 -8.86
N GLN A 491 -35.20 10.87 -8.05
CA GLN A 491 -35.13 9.48 -8.52
C GLN A 491 -36.28 8.64 -7.96
N ASN A 492 -36.96 7.89 -8.82
CA ASN A 492 -37.94 6.90 -8.38
C ASN A 492 -37.24 5.61 -7.96
N ARG A 493 -37.48 5.20 -6.72
CA ARG A 493 -36.88 4.02 -6.10
C ARG A 493 -37.93 3.16 -5.43
N VAL A 494 -37.60 1.90 -5.20
CA VAL A 494 -38.44 0.95 -4.46
C VAL A 494 -37.75 0.56 -3.17
N MET A 495 -38.49 0.57 -2.07
CA MET A 495 -37.99 0.13 -0.76
C MET A 495 -37.70 -1.37 -0.75
N LYS A 496 -36.46 -1.76 -0.43
CA LYS A 496 -36.01 -3.16 -0.29
C LYS A 496 -36.45 -3.83 1.00
N MET A 497 -36.68 -3.04 2.04
CA MET A 497 -37.05 -3.47 3.38
C MET A 497 -37.87 -2.37 4.06
N ASN A 498 -38.57 -2.71 5.14
CA ASN A 498 -39.35 -1.73 5.90
C ASN A 498 -38.40 -0.73 6.58
N PHE A 499 -38.81 0.53 6.65
CA PHE A 499 -38.07 1.57 7.36
C PHE A 499 -39.02 2.45 8.18
N PRO A 500 -38.76 2.64 9.49
CA PRO A 500 -37.70 2.03 10.30
C PRO A 500 -37.94 0.52 10.57
N GLU A 501 -36.87 -0.26 10.82
CA GLU A 501 -37.00 -1.66 11.28
C GLU A 501 -37.70 -1.68 12.65
N GLU A 502 -38.75 -2.48 12.79
CA GLU A 502 -39.70 -2.50 13.93
C GLU A 502 -39.04 -2.29 15.31
N GLY A 503 -39.47 -1.24 16.02
CA GLY A 503 -39.09 -1.05 17.43
C GLY A 503 -39.25 0.36 18.03
N GLN A 504 -39.52 1.42 17.25
CA GLN A 504 -39.68 2.78 17.81
C GLN A 504 -40.77 3.59 17.10
N SER A 505 -41.76 4.01 17.89
CA SER A 505 -42.81 5.03 17.64
C SER A 505 -43.92 4.77 16.61
N GLU A 506 -45.09 5.34 16.89
CA GLU A 506 -46.29 5.48 16.04
C GLU A 506 -46.06 6.36 14.79
N ALA A 507 -44.85 6.34 14.23
CA ALA A 507 -44.50 7.11 13.05
C ALA A 507 -44.89 6.36 11.76
N PRO A 508 -45.23 7.08 10.68
CA PRO A 508 -45.55 6.48 9.39
C PRO A 508 -44.37 5.64 8.87
N GLN A 509 -44.64 4.37 8.56
CA GLN A 509 -43.63 3.40 8.13
C GLN A 509 -43.62 3.27 6.61
N LEU A 510 -42.42 3.28 6.02
CA LEU A 510 -42.20 2.91 4.62
C LEU A 510 -42.10 1.40 4.52
N LYS A 511 -42.97 0.77 3.72
CA LYS A 511 -43.02 -0.69 3.58
C LYS A 511 -42.15 -1.17 2.41
N LYS A 512 -41.60 -2.37 2.55
CA LYS A 512 -40.92 -3.09 1.47
C LYS A 512 -41.84 -3.17 0.25
N GLY A 513 -41.33 -2.78 -0.91
CA GLY A 513 -42.07 -2.77 -2.18
C GLY A 513 -42.75 -1.45 -2.52
N GLU A 514 -42.83 -0.48 -1.59
CA GLU A 514 -43.39 0.84 -1.92
C GLU A 514 -42.44 1.66 -2.79
N ALA A 515 -43.01 2.34 -3.79
CA ALA A 515 -42.31 3.31 -4.62
C ALA A 515 -42.15 4.65 -3.86
N VAL A 516 -40.95 5.21 -3.92
CA VAL A 516 -40.56 6.42 -3.20
C VAL A 516 -39.73 7.34 -4.09
N THR A 517 -39.84 8.65 -3.88
CA THR A 517 -39.13 9.65 -4.68
C THR A 517 -37.94 10.20 -3.89
N VAL A 518 -36.73 10.03 -4.39
CA VAL A 518 -35.50 10.46 -3.71
C VAL A 518 -35.05 11.80 -4.25
N ARG A 519 -35.03 12.85 -3.42
CA ARG A 519 -34.64 14.22 -3.81
C ARG A 519 -33.20 14.60 -3.43
N GLY A 520 -32.49 13.71 -2.75
CA GLY A 520 -31.10 13.88 -2.35
C GLY A 520 -30.51 12.59 -1.81
N HIS A 521 -29.25 12.58 -1.40
CA HIS A 521 -28.51 11.33 -1.09
C HIS A 521 -29.18 10.41 -0.06
N LEU A 522 -30.00 10.96 0.83
CA LEU A 522 -30.72 10.24 1.88
C LEU A 522 -32.17 10.71 2.07
N MET A 523 -32.63 11.68 1.26
CA MET A 523 -33.93 12.33 1.45
C MET A 523 -34.96 11.70 0.53
N VAL A 524 -35.96 11.08 1.13
CA VAL A 524 -36.99 10.29 0.46
C VAL A 524 -38.35 10.91 0.73
N GLU A 525 -39.09 11.25 -0.30
CA GLU A 525 -40.45 11.76 -0.24
C GLU A 525 -41.44 10.63 -0.56
N HIS A 526 -42.40 10.41 0.33
CA HIS A 526 -43.47 9.44 0.14
C HIS A 526 -44.76 9.96 0.80
N LYS A 527 -45.87 9.97 0.04
CA LYS A 527 -47.19 10.46 0.51
C LYS A 527 -47.15 11.85 1.18
N GLY A 528 -46.35 12.76 0.62
CA GLY A 528 -46.22 14.15 1.10
C GLY A 528 -45.36 14.31 2.37
N GLN A 529 -44.67 13.27 2.81
CA GLN A 529 -43.75 13.31 3.95
C GLN A 529 -42.32 12.96 3.55
N SER A 530 -41.35 13.60 4.22
CA SER A 530 -39.92 13.41 3.97
C SER A 530 -39.27 12.53 5.04
N PHE A 531 -38.58 11.48 4.59
CA PHE A 531 -37.88 10.51 5.41
C PHE A 531 -36.39 10.53 5.11
N HIS A 532 -35.56 10.41 6.15
CA HIS A 532 -34.12 10.20 6.00
C HIS A 532 -33.81 8.70 5.96
N VAL A 533 -33.76 8.14 4.75
CA VAL A 533 -33.61 6.70 4.53
C VAL A 533 -32.21 6.40 3.96
N PRO A 534 -31.43 5.51 4.59
CA PRO A 534 -30.15 5.09 4.03
C PRO A 534 -30.30 4.40 2.67
N PHE A 535 -29.46 4.76 1.70
CA PHE A 535 -29.52 4.25 0.31
C PHE A 535 -29.60 2.72 0.20
N GLN A 536 -28.99 1.99 1.13
CA GLN A 536 -29.00 0.51 1.16
C GLN A 536 -30.41 -0.09 1.32
N PHE A 537 -31.38 0.68 1.84
CA PHE A 537 -32.78 0.29 1.98
C PHE A 537 -33.58 0.44 0.68
N MET A 538 -32.96 0.94 -0.40
CA MET A 538 -33.66 1.26 -1.65
C MET A 538 -32.95 0.68 -2.87
N THR A 539 -33.72 0.45 -3.92
CA THR A 539 -33.23 0.14 -5.27
C THR A 539 -33.86 1.06 -6.28
N LEU A 540 -33.15 1.35 -7.38
CA LEU A 540 -33.78 1.99 -8.54
C LEU A 540 -34.96 1.12 -8.99
N SER A 541 -36.10 1.75 -9.22
CA SER A 541 -37.17 1.08 -9.97
C SER A 541 -36.61 0.83 -11.36
N LYS A 542 -36.62 -0.43 -11.81
CA LYS A 542 -36.34 -0.72 -13.22
C LYS A 542 -37.46 -0.20 -14.10
#